data_AF-A0A024VCJ3-F1
#
_entry.id   AF-A0A024VCJ3-F1
#
_cell.length_a   1.000
_cell.length_b   1.000
_cell.length_c   1.000
_cell.angle_alpha   90.00
_cell.angle_beta   90.00
_cell.angle_gamma   90.00
#
_symmetry.space_group_name_H-M   'P 1'
#
loop_
_entity.id
_entity.type
_entity.pdbx_description
1 polymer ?
#
loop_
_entity_poly.entity_id
_entity_poly.type
_entity_poly.pdbx_seq_one_letter_code
_entity_poly.pdbx_strand_id
1 'polypeptide(L)' 'MDNINNNYLCFNISGKKIKNKKEIFFFFFFFFCVFYLKYLYIYIYIFFFFSKECCEYG' A
#
# COMPACT_ATOMS: atom_id res chain seq x y z
N MET A 1 -22.49 -12.66 31.75
CA MET A 1 -22.56 -12.21 30.35
C MET A 1 -21.32 -11.39 30.10
N ASP A 2 -20.27 -12.04 29.62
CA ASP A 2 -19.00 -11.41 29.30
C ASP A 2 -19.20 -10.47 28.11
N ASN A 3 -19.09 -9.18 28.40
CA ASN A 3 -19.26 -8.12 27.42
C ASN A 3 -18.02 -8.09 26.53
N ILE A 4 -18.05 -8.89 25.46
CA ILE A 4 -17.13 -8.84 24.32
C ILE A 4 -17.39 -7.50 23.62
N ASN A 5 -16.85 -6.40 24.17
CA ASN A 5 -17.00 -5.10 23.55
C ASN A 5 -15.64 -4.47 23.29
N ASN A 6 -15.29 -4.54 22.00
CA ASN A 6 -14.24 -3.79 21.32
C ASN A 6 -12.82 -4.04 21.82
N ASN A 7 -12.27 -5.15 21.34
CA ASN A 7 -10.85 -5.31 21.10
C ASN A 7 -10.39 -4.26 20.06
N TYR A 8 -10.28 -2.99 20.47
CA TYR A 8 -9.51 -2.00 19.74
C TYR A 8 -8.07 -2.50 19.80
N LEU A 9 -7.64 -3.22 18.76
CA LEU A 9 -6.24 -3.55 18.51
C LEU A 9 -5.44 -2.26 18.63
N CYS A 10 -4.87 -2.05 19.81
CA CYS A 10 -4.08 -0.87 20.13
C CYS A 10 -2.72 -1.08 19.48
N PHE A 11 -2.61 -0.74 18.19
CA PHE A 11 -1.35 -0.72 17.48
C PHE A 11 -0.45 0.35 18.11
N ASN A 12 0.38 -0.08 19.06
CA ASN A 12 1.31 0.77 19.80
C ASN A 12 2.62 0.87 19.02
N ILE A 13 2.66 1.76 18.03
CA ILE A 13 3.90 2.10 17.32
C ILE A 13 4.49 3.32 18.01
N SER A 14 5.61 3.15 18.71
CA SER A 14 6.41 4.24 19.31
C SER A 14 5.71 5.08 20.39
N GLY A 15 4.98 4.44 21.31
CA GLY A 15 4.46 5.09 22.53
C GLY A 15 3.26 6.04 22.35
N LYS A 16 2.83 6.30 21.11
CA LYS A 16 1.58 7.01 20.82
C LYS A 16 0.47 6.00 20.57
N LYS A 17 -0.52 5.96 21.48
CA LYS A 17 -1.79 5.24 21.26
C LYS A 17 -2.50 5.85 20.05
N ILE A 18 -2.40 5.21 18.89
CA ILE A 18 -3.19 5.58 17.70
C ILE A 18 -4.64 5.18 18.00
N LYS A 19 -5.42 6.15 18.51
CA LYS A 19 -6.85 5.97 18.82
C LYS A 19 -7.74 6.11 17.59
N ASN A 20 -7.22 6.67 16.49
CA ASN A 20 -8.01 6.95 15.30
C ASN A 20 -7.86 5.87 14.23
N LYS A 21 -8.93 5.08 14.04
CA LYS A 21 -9.07 4.13 12.91
C LYS A 21 -8.77 4.77 11.55
N LYS A 22 -9.06 6.07 11.40
CA LYS A 22 -8.76 6.85 10.19
C LYS A 22 -7.25 6.98 9.91
N GLU A 23 -6.41 7.14 10.94
CA GLU A 23 -4.96 7.29 10.76
C GLU A 23 -4.31 5.97 10.36
N ILE A 24 -4.76 4.84 10.93
CA ILE A 24 -4.31 3.50 10.54
C ILE A 24 -4.70 3.22 9.09
N PHE A 25 -5.94 3.54 8.72
CA PHE A 25 -6.42 3.36 7.35
C PHE A 25 -5.64 4.23 6.36
N PHE A 26 -5.35 5.49 6.72
CA PHE A 26 -4.52 6.39 5.91
C PHE A 26 -3.10 5.85 5.73
N PHE A 27 -2.48 5.33 6.80
CA PHE A 27 -1.15 4.74 6.71
C PHE A 27 -1.13 3.50 5.80
N PHE A 28 -2.15 2.64 5.91
CA PHE A 28 -2.27 1.45 5.06
C PHE A 28 -2.51 1.83 3.59
N PHE A 29 -3.37 2.83 3.35
CA PHE A 29 -3.60 3.38 2.01
C PHE A 29 -2.34 4.01 1.43
N PHE A 30 -1.59 4.76 2.22
CA PHE A 30 -0.33 5.36 1.81
C PHE A 30 0.69 4.29 1.40
N PHE A 31 0.85 3.24 2.20
CA PHE A 31 1.73 2.12 1.87
C PHE A 31 1.27 1.44 0.57
N PHE A 32 -0.02 1.15 0.42
CA PHE A 32 -0.56 0.57 -0.79
C PHE A 32 -0.31 1.44 -2.04
N CYS A 33 -0.52 2.76 -1.94
CA CYS A 33 -0.23 3.69 -3.03
C CYS A 33 1.24 3.67 -3.45
N VAL A 34 2.17 3.64 -2.50
CA VAL A 34 3.61 3.57 -2.80
C VAL A 34 3.96 2.27 -3.53
N PHE A 35 3.40 1.13 -3.07
CA PHE A 35 3.60 -0.15 -3.75
C PHE A 35 2.99 -0.17 -5.15
N TYR A 36 1.79 0.37 -5.30
CA TYR A 36 1.11 0.47 -6.59
C TYR A 36 1.90 1.32 -7.59
N LEU A 37 2.41 2.49 -7.17
CA LEU A 37 3.24 3.35 -8.01
C LEU A 37 4.53 2.65 -8.43
N LYS A 38 5.18 1.91 -7.52
CA LYS A 38 6.39 1.14 -7.83
C LYS A 38 6.09 0.02 -8.82
N TYR A 39 4.97 -0.69 -8.66
CA TYR A 39 4.53 -1.73 -9.58
C TYR A 39 4.18 -1.16 -10.95
N LEU A 40 3.44 -0.04 -10.99
CA LEU A 40 3.09 0.67 -12.21
C LEU A 40 4.34 1.11 -12.98
N TYR A 41 5.34 1.66 -12.30
CA TYR A 41 6.60 2.04 -12.92
C TYR A 41 7.31 0.84 -13.58
N ILE A 42 7.40 -0.27 -12.86
CA ILE A 42 8.00 -1.51 -13.40
C ILE A 42 7.20 -2.01 -14.59
N TYR A 43 5.88 -2.00 -14.51
CA TYR A 43 5.00 -2.44 -15.60
C TYR A 43 5.17 -1.57 -16.85
N ILE A 44 5.14 -0.24 -16.70
CA ILE A 44 5.36 0.70 -17.81
C ILE A 44 6.75 0.51 -18.41
N TYR A 45 7.78 0.36 -17.57
CA TYR A 45 9.15 0.14 -18.02
C TYR A 45 9.27 -1.15 -18.87
N ILE A 46 8.70 -2.26 -18.38
CA ILE A 46 8.67 -3.53 -19.12
C ILE A 46 7.89 -3.37 -20.43
N PHE A 47 6.70 -2.77 -20.39
CA PHE A 47 5.86 -2.56 -21.58
C PHE A 47 6.58 -1.72 -22.64
N PHE A 48 7.25 -0.65 -22.22
CA PHE A 48 8.00 0.21 -23.12
C PHE A 48 9.23 -0.49 -23.69
N PHE A 49 9.93 -1.29 -22.89
CA PHE A 49 11.06 -2.11 -23.33
C PHE A 49 10.65 -3.10 -24.42
N PHE A 50 9.59 -3.88 -24.18
CA PHE A 50 9.07 -4.84 -25.16
C PHE A 50 8.51 -4.17 -26.42
N SER A 51 7.84 -3.02 -26.29
CA SER A 51 7.34 -2.27 -27.44
C SER A 51 8.49 -1.75 -28.32
N LYS A 52 9.60 -1.35 -27.69
CA LYS A 52 10.77 -0.86 -28.42
C LYS A 52 11.48 -1.98 -29.18
N GLU A 53 11.63 -3.16 -28.57
CA GLU A 53 12.17 -4.34 -29.27
C GLU A 53 11.29 -4.77 -30.45
N CYS A 54 9.96 -4.70 -30.35
CA CYS A 54 9.08 -5.00 -31.48
C CYS A 54 9.17 -3.96 -32.61
N CYS A 55 9.52 -2.71 -32.32
CA CYS A 55 9.55 -1.63 -33.31
C CYS A 55 10.90 -1.48 -34.01
N GLU A 56 12.00 -1.97 -33.41
CA GLU A 56 13.35 -1.93 -34.01
C GLU A 56 13.72 -3.20 -34.78
N TYR A 57 12.99 -4.31 -34.61
CA TYR A 57 13.27 -5.60 -35.28
C TYR A 57 12.13 -6.13 -36.18
N GLY A 58 11.08 -5.35 -36.42
CA GLY A 58 9.98 -5.66 -37.37
C GLY A 58 10.11 -4.88 -38.66
#